data_AF-A0A7X1PAW3-F1
#
_entry.id   AF-A0A7X1PAW3-F1
#
_cell.length_a   1.000
_cell.length_b   1.000
_cell.length_c   1.000
_cell.angle_alpha   90.00
_cell.angle_beta   90.00
_cell.angle_gamma   90.00
#
_symmetry.space_group_name_H-M   'P 1'
#
loop_
_entity.id
_entity.type
_entity.pdbx_description
1 polymer ?
#
loop_
_entity_poly.entity_id
_entity_poly.type
_entity_poly.pdbx_seq_one_letter_code
_entity_poly.pdbx_strand_id
1 'polypeptide(L)'
;MRRGRGNPLLFALVLLSGIAAFGVLLYQTNHGEGGSEPAFGGIYVEGMAGTPARVNPLFAGQNSVDEALVALVFSGLTRLDTEGRAIRTSPKPGASARTASSTRSR
;
A
#
# COMPACT_ATOMS: atom_id res chain seq x y z
N MET A 1 51.00 29.27 -25.65
CA MET A 1 49.70 28.68 -25.22
C MET A 1 49.81 27.15 -25.26
N ARG A 2 50.04 26.50 -24.12
CA ARG A 2 50.17 25.03 -24.03
C ARG A 2 48.77 24.42 -24.03
N ARG A 3 48.38 23.81 -25.16
CA ARG A 3 47.12 23.08 -25.29
C ARG A 3 47.17 21.89 -24.32
N GLY A 4 46.47 22.00 -23.20
CA GLY A 4 46.33 20.90 -22.24
C GLY A 4 45.68 19.72 -22.96
N ARG A 5 46.45 18.68 -23.23
CA ARG A 5 45.96 17.46 -23.86
C ARG A 5 45.25 16.66 -22.77
N GLY A 6 44.03 17.06 -22.45
CA GLY A 6 43.18 16.35 -21.49
C GLY A 6 42.95 14.94 -22.01
N ASN A 7 43.12 13.94 -21.15
CA ASN A 7 42.95 12.53 -21.52
C ASN A 7 41.45 12.25 -21.70
N PRO A 8 40.92 12.15 -22.94
CA PRO A 8 39.48 12.00 -23.16
C PRO A 8 38.94 10.68 -22.58
N LEU A 9 39.83 9.69 -22.44
CA LEU A 9 39.54 8.41 -21.81
C LEU A 9 39.16 8.55 -20.33
N LEU A 10 39.80 9.46 -19.58
CA LEU A 10 39.44 9.67 -18.17
C LEU A 10 38.06 10.30 -18.03
N PHE A 11 37.74 11.26 -18.89
CA PHE A 11 36.40 11.86 -18.92
C PHE A 11 35.33 10.84 -19.30
N ALA A 12 35.60 9.99 -20.30
CA ALA A 12 34.68 8.92 -20.70
C ALA A 12 34.43 7.92 -19.56
N LEU A 13 35.47 7.52 -18.82
CA LEU A 13 35.34 6.60 -17.69
C LEU A 13 34.52 7.20 -16.54
N VAL A 14 34.75 8.47 -16.20
CA VAL A 14 33.96 9.17 -15.17
C VAL A 14 32.50 9.24 -15.59
N LEU A 15 32.23 9.61 -16.84
CA LEU A 15 30.86 9.73 -17.36
C LEU A 15 30.14 8.37 -17.39
N LEU A 16 30.84 7.31 -17.81
CA LEU A 16 30.30 5.94 -17.81
C LEU A 16 30.00 5.46 -16.39
N SER A 17 30.89 5.75 -15.42
CA SER A 17 30.68 5.39 -14.01
C SER A 17 29.46 6.09 -13.41
N GLY A 18 29.23 7.36 -13.79
CA GLY A 18 28.05 8.12 -13.38
C GLY A 18 26.75 7.53 -13.94
N ILE A 19 26.74 7.17 -15.23
CA ILE A 19 25.57 6.52 -15.87
C ILE A 19 25.29 5.17 -15.21
N ALA A 20 26.32 4.37 -14.94
CA ALA A 20 26.18 3.07 -14.28
C ALA A 20 25.62 3.22 -12.86
N ALA A 21 26.18 4.15 -12.06
CA ALA A 21 25.70 4.43 -10.71
C ALA A 21 24.24 4.92 -10.71
N PHE A 22 23.89 5.79 -11.65
CA PHE A 22 22.52 6.27 -11.82
C PHE A 22 21.55 5.14 -12.19
N GLY A 23 21.95 4.26 -13.12
CA GLY A 23 21.17 3.08 -13.50
C GLY A 23 20.94 2.12 -12.32
N VAL A 24 21.98 1.88 -11.51
CA VAL A 24 21.88 1.07 -10.29
C VAL A 24 20.94 1.73 -9.28
N LEU A 25 21.01 3.05 -9.08
CA LEU A 25 20.12 3.76 -8.18
C LEU A 25 18.65 3.60 -8.60
N LEU A 26 18.36 3.80 -9.90
CA LEU A 26 17.01 3.59 -10.44
C LEU A 26 16.55 2.15 -10.29
N TYR A 27 17.44 1.18 -10.50
CA TYR A 27 17.12 -0.23 -10.32
C TYR A 27 16.68 -0.51 -8.87
N GLN A 28 17.47 -0.06 -7.89
CA GLN A 28 17.20 -0.27 -6.47
C GLN A 28 15.88 0.40 -6.02
N THR A 29 15.54 1.58 -6.54
CA THR A 29 14.28 2.27 -6.21
C THR A 29 13.05 1.61 -6.82
N ASN A 30 13.20 0.97 -7.99
CA ASN A 30 12.09 0.30 -8.67
C ASN A 30 11.91 -1.15 -8.21
N HIS A 31 12.95 -1.76 -7.63
CA HIS A 31 12.93 -3.14 -7.11
C HIS A 31 12.89 -3.21 -5.59
N GLY A 32 12.79 -2.06 -4.91
CA GLY A 32 12.61 -1.99 -3.46
C GLY A 32 11.39 -2.79 -3.05
N GLU A 33 11.64 -3.89 -2.35
CA GLU A 33 10.65 -4.80 -1.80
C GLU A 33 9.69 -4.02 -0.92
N GLY A 34 8.51 -3.70 -1.45
CA GLY A 34 7.47 -2.97 -0.73
C GLY A 34 6.12 -3.66 -0.79
N GLY A 35 6.12 -4.98 -1.01
CA GLY A 35 4.92 -5.80 -1.08
C GLY A 35 4.45 -6.27 0.30
N SER A 36 4.44 -5.42 1.31
CA SER A 36 3.61 -5.71 2.49
C SER A 36 2.16 -5.42 2.11
N GLU A 37 1.55 -6.30 1.31
CA GLU A 37 0.10 -6.29 1.18
C GLU A 37 -0.43 -6.58 2.60
N PRO A 38 -1.20 -5.66 3.21
CA PRO A 38 -1.69 -5.87 4.56
C PRO A 38 -2.42 -7.20 4.61
N ALA A 39 -2.14 -7.97 5.67
CA ALA A 39 -2.80 -9.26 5.86
C ALA A 39 -4.32 -9.04 5.82
N PHE A 40 -5.04 -9.93 5.13
CA PHE A 40 -6.49 -9.84 5.09
C PHE A 40 -7.05 -10.16 6.49
N GLY A 41 -7.81 -9.22 7.04
CA GLY A 41 -8.41 -9.34 8.37
C GLY A 41 -7.45 -8.95 9.49
N GLY A 42 -7.82 -9.28 10.73
CA GLY A 42 -7.12 -8.89 11.95
C GLY A 42 -8.10 -8.53 13.05
N ILE A 43 -7.62 -8.47 14.29
CA ILE A 43 -8.39 -7.98 15.44
C ILE A 43 -7.84 -6.60 15.80
N TYR A 44 -8.70 -5.59 15.75
CA TYR A 44 -8.39 -4.25 16.21
C TYR A 44 -8.92 -4.06 17.63
N VAL A 45 -8.05 -3.73 18.58
CA VAL A 45 -8.41 -3.49 19.98
C VAL A 45 -7.90 -2.11 20.39
N GLU A 46 -8.82 -1.23 20.76
CA GLU A 46 -8.51 0.09 21.31
C GLU A 46 -9.35 0.37 22.56
N GLY A 47 -8.86 1.26 23.42
CA GLY A 47 -9.62 1.76 24.56
C GLY A 47 -10.50 2.93 24.16
N MET A 48 -11.76 2.94 24.61
CA MET A 48 -12.69 4.05 24.41
C MET A 48 -13.20 4.58 25.74
N ALA A 49 -13.30 5.91 25.87
CA ALA A 49 -13.86 6.57 27.04
C ALA A 49 -15.34 6.90 26.79
N GLY A 50 -16.22 6.41 27.66
CA GLY A 50 -17.67 6.54 27.52
C GLY A 50 -18.35 5.18 27.35
N THR A 51 -19.58 5.18 26.86
CA THR A 51 -20.33 3.94 26.66
C THR A 51 -21.09 4.02 25.33
N PRO A 52 -21.00 2.99 24.47
CA PRO A 52 -21.81 2.94 23.26
C PRO A 52 -23.29 2.86 23.62
N ALA A 53 -24.12 3.60 22.90
CA ALA A 53 -25.56 3.64 23.14
C ALA A 53 -26.32 3.05 21.96
N ARG A 54 -26.01 3.50 20.74
CA ARG A 54 -26.67 3.06 19.50
C ARG A 54 -25.69 3.05 18.34
N VAL A 55 -25.31 1.87 17.88
CA VAL A 55 -24.54 1.68 16.64
C VAL A 55 -25.48 1.83 15.44
N ASN A 56 -25.89 3.06 15.15
CA ASN A 56 -26.75 3.39 14.01
C ASN A 56 -26.27 4.69 13.34
N PRO A 57 -25.92 4.66 12.04
CA PRO A 57 -25.45 5.85 11.33
C PRO A 57 -26.42 7.03 11.32
N LEU A 58 -27.72 6.81 11.50
CA LEU A 58 -28.72 7.88 11.60
C LEU A 58 -28.63 8.68 12.91
N PHE A 59 -28.07 8.08 13.97
CA PHE A 59 -28.06 8.66 15.32
C PHE A 59 -26.66 8.83 15.92
N ALA A 60 -25.61 8.42 15.19
CA ALA A 60 -24.24 8.37 15.68
C ALA A 60 -23.70 9.73 16.16
N GLY A 61 -24.10 10.83 15.50
CA GLY A 61 -23.64 12.18 15.86
C GLY A 61 -24.09 12.69 17.24
N GLN A 62 -24.93 11.94 17.95
CA GLN A 62 -25.36 12.26 19.32
C GLN A 62 -24.41 11.70 20.40
N ASN A 63 -23.48 10.80 20.03
CA ASN A 63 -22.54 10.17 20.95
C ASN A 63 -21.21 9.90 20.23
N SER A 64 -20.11 10.47 20.72
CA SER A 64 -18.78 10.32 20.12
C SER A 64 -18.30 8.87 20.03
N VAL A 65 -18.70 8.01 20.97
CA VAL A 65 -18.37 6.58 20.93
C VAL A 65 -19.12 5.88 19.79
N ASP A 66 -20.38 6.23 19.58
CA ASP A 66 -21.20 5.67 18.49
C ASP A 66 -20.72 6.20 17.12
N GLU A 67 -20.27 7.45 17.04
CA GLU A 67 -19.64 8.03 15.85
C GLU A 67 -18.39 7.25 15.42
N ALA A 68 -17.47 6.99 16.36
CA ALA A 68 -16.28 6.21 16.09
C ALA A 68 -16.61 4.76 15.65
N LEU A 69 -17.54 4.11 16.36
CA LEU A 69 -17.97 2.75 16.04
C LEU A 69 -18.66 2.65 14.68
N VAL A 70 -19.56 3.58 14.36
CA VAL A 70 -20.24 3.60 13.06
C VAL A 70 -19.26 3.85 11.93
N ALA A 71 -18.33 4.79 12.09
CA ALA A 71 -17.30 5.04 11.09
C ALA A 71 -16.49 3.76 10.80
N LEU A 72 -16.11 3.00 11.83
CA LEU A 72 -15.37 1.76 11.67
C LEU A 72 -16.23 0.64 11.04
N VAL A 73 -17.39 0.34 11.61
CA VAL A 73 -18.28 -0.78 11.19
C VAL A 73 -18.81 -0.58 9.76
N PHE A 74 -19.10 0.67 9.38
CA PHE A 74 -19.71 0.99 8.08
C PHE A 74 -18.68 1.47 7.03
N SER A 75 -17.39 1.61 7.39
CA SER A 75 -16.32 2.03 6.46
C SER A 75 -16.21 1.17 5.19
N GLY A 76 -16.59 -0.11 5.27
CA GLY A 76 -16.49 -1.07 4.17
C GLY A 76 -17.69 -1.14 3.23
N LEU A 77 -18.81 -0.48 3.55
CA LEU A 77 -20.05 -0.60 2.76
C LEU A 77 -20.00 0.22 1.46
N THR A 78 -19.23 1.30 1.45
CA THR A 78 -19.11 2.19 0.30
C THR A 78 -17.65 2.49 0.06
N ARG A 79 -17.12 2.05 -1.09
CA ARG A 79 -15.74 2.34 -1.50
C ARG A 79 -15.81 3.33 -2.65
N LEU A 80 -15.10 4.45 -2.58
CA LEU A 80 -15.03 5.43 -3.68
C LEU A 80 -13.74 5.24 -4.49
N ASP A 81 -13.81 5.38 -5.81
CA ASP A 81 -12.62 5.46 -6.67
C ASP A 81 -11.98 6.86 -6.62
N THR A 82 -10.86 7.02 -7.33
CA THR A 82 -10.14 8.30 -7.44
C THR A 82 -10.96 9.42 -8.07
N GLU A 83 -12.09 9.08 -8.70
CA GLU A 83 -13.03 10.01 -9.32
C GLU A 83 -14.30 10.21 -8.45
N GLY A 84 -14.31 9.66 -7.23
CA GLY A 84 -15.43 9.80 -6.30
C GLY A 84 -16.63 8.90 -6.60
N ARG A 85 -16.50 7.88 -7.45
CA ARG A 85 -17.60 6.94 -7.77
C ARG A 85 -17.58 5.72 -6.86
N ALA A 86 -18.77 5.23 -6.50
CA ALA A 86 -18.91 4.01 -5.73
C ALA A 86 -18.43 2.79 -6.53
N ILE A 87 -17.38 2.12 -6.03
CA ILE A 87 -16.82 0.91 -6.59
C ILE A 87 -17.65 -0.28 -6.11
N ARG A 88 -18.13 -1.09 -7.05
CA ARG A 88 -18.66 -2.42 -6.72
C ARG A 88 -17.49 -3.30 -6.29
N THR A 89 -17.48 -3.75 -5.04
CA THR A 89 -16.48 -4.73 -4.59
C THR A 89 -16.70 -6.01 -5.41
N SER A 90 -15.81 -6.30 -6.34
CA SER A 90 -15.72 -7.60 -6.99
C SER A 90 -14.66 -8.44 -6.26
N PRO A 91 -14.87 -9.75 -6.09
CA PRO A 91 -13.84 -10.62 -5.51
C PRO A 91 -12.55 -10.57 -6.35
N LYS A 92 -11.40 -10.34 -5.71
CA LYS A 92 -10.08 -10.34 -6.36
C LYS A 92 -9.81 -11.74 -6.94
N PRO A 93 -9.61 -11.90 -8.26
CA PRO A 93 -9.29 -13.20 -8.85
C PRO A 93 -7.89 -13.62 -8.38
N GLY A 94 -7.83 -14.68 -7.56
CA GLY A 94 -6.58 -15.19 -6.99
C GLY A 94 -6.70 -15.70 -5.55
N ALA A 95 -7.76 -15.33 -4.82
CA ALA A 95 -7.97 -15.78 -3.44
C ALA A 95 -8.41 -17.25 -3.32
N SER A 96 -9.12 -17.82 -4.30
CA SER A 96 -9.61 -19.21 -4.23
C SER A 96 -8.64 -20.27 -4.77
N ALA A 97 -7.57 -19.88 -5.47
CA ALA A 97 -6.72 -20.85 -6.17
C ALA A 97 -5.62 -21.49 -5.30
N ARG A 98 -5.26 -20.88 -4.16
CA ARG A 98 -4.08 -21.28 -3.38
C ARG A 98 -4.36 -22.31 -2.27
N THR A 99 -5.62 -22.58 -1.97
CA THR A 99 -6.02 -23.48 -0.85
C THR A 99 -6.28 -24.93 -1.30
N ALA A 100 -6.34 -25.22 -2.60
CA ALA A 100 -6.76 -26.54 -3.09
C ALA A 100 -5.62 -27.59 -3.21
N SER A 101 -4.34 -27.22 -3.07
CA SER A 101 -3.21 -28.10 -3.40
C SER A 101 -2.50 -28.80 -2.23
N SER A 102 -2.97 -28.63 -0.98
CA SER A 102 -2.27 -29.17 0.22
C SER A 102 -2.91 -30.42 0.85
N THR A 103 -4.03 -30.93 0.35
CA THR A 103 -4.72 -32.09 0.98
C THR A 103 -4.92 -33.23 0.00
N ARG A 104 -3.82 -33.78 -0.53
CA ARG A 104 -3.82 -35.13 -1.12
C ARG A 104 -2.43 -35.76 -1.06
N SER A 105 -2.03 -36.16 0.15
CA SER A 105 -1.02 -37.20 0.33
C SER A 105 -1.36 -37.93 1.63
N ARG A 106 -2.08 -39.03 1.48
CA ARG A 106 -2.25 -40.08 2.46
C ARG A 106 -2.20 -41.40 1.71
#